data_AF-A0A6L9FKB5-F1
#
_entry.id   AF-A0A6L9FKB5-F1
#
_cell.length_a   1.000
_cell.length_b   1.000
_cell.length_c   1.000
_cell.angle_alpha   90.00
_cell.angle_beta   90.00
_cell.angle_gamma   90.00
#
_symmetry.space_group_name_H-M   'P 1'
#
loop_
_entity.id
_entity.type
_entity.pdbx_description
1 polymer ?
#
loop_
_entity_poly.entity_id
_entity_poly.type
_entity_poly.pdbx_seq_one_letter_code
_entity_poly.pdbx_strand_id
1 'polypeptide(L)'
;MNDDLYNEILQNGLGLNSPSLTLTSSTLTTLGNANSAIDSLPIAAPPAEGVTQELVDATHAAINGSLVCVTASKGQMQTHLDQLFATINCASGVNRIEDVQGCDYLMNATGSLLGDIDEFLNGMTTTAQQQMDAIARYVSGEIDTAAITQILTDLNGAYAGFESRINAILARELTLMSDLTKKLQSSSLAKSVSLLWSDPCAQAVLDHTLSPDIKDILNGV
;
A
#
# COMPACT_ATOMS: atom_id res chain seq x y z
N MET A 1 -14.82 -29.84 -12.66
CA MET A 1 -15.23 -28.48 -12.22
C MET A 1 -16.02 -28.66 -10.94
N ASN A 2 -15.91 -27.76 -9.97
CA ASN A 2 -16.72 -27.81 -8.76
C ASN A 2 -17.97 -26.96 -9.01
N ASP A 3 -19.13 -27.60 -9.15
CA ASP A 3 -20.38 -26.95 -9.55
C ASP A 3 -20.93 -26.04 -8.45
N ASP A 4 -20.72 -26.38 -7.17
CA ASP A 4 -21.11 -25.54 -6.04
C ASP A 4 -20.31 -24.23 -6.04
N LEU A 5 -18.99 -24.31 -6.23
CA LEU A 5 -18.13 -23.13 -6.34
C LEU A 5 -18.47 -22.28 -7.59
N TYR A 6 -18.75 -22.92 -8.71
CA TYR A 6 -19.17 -22.23 -9.93
C TYR A 6 -20.48 -21.46 -9.71
N ASN A 7 -21.48 -22.11 -9.11
CA ASN A 7 -22.79 -21.50 -8.84
C ASN A 7 -22.68 -20.36 -7.82
N GLU A 8 -21.85 -20.51 -6.79
CA GLU A 8 -21.58 -19.45 -5.81
C GLU A 8 -20.96 -18.22 -6.49
N ILE A 9 -19.90 -18.41 -7.28
CA ILE A 9 -19.25 -17.31 -8.02
C ILE A 9 -20.22 -16.68 -9.04
N LEU A 10 -21.06 -17.48 -9.69
CA LEU A 10 -22.04 -16.99 -10.67
C LEU A 10 -23.12 -16.12 -10.02
N GLN A 11 -23.56 -16.50 -8.81
CA GLN A 11 -24.66 -15.81 -8.10
C GLN A 11 -24.16 -14.61 -7.29
N ASN A 12 -23.06 -14.77 -6.56
CA ASN A 12 -22.60 -13.83 -5.55
C ASN A 12 -21.28 -13.13 -5.93
N GLY A 13 -20.66 -13.54 -7.04
CA GLY A 13 -19.29 -13.17 -7.35
C GLY A 13 -18.30 -13.91 -6.44
N LEU A 14 -17.01 -13.68 -6.65
CA LEU A 14 -15.99 -14.31 -5.81
C LEU A 14 -15.89 -13.70 -4.40
N GLY A 15 -16.14 -12.40 -4.26
CA GLY A 15 -16.14 -11.73 -2.96
C GLY A 15 -14.81 -11.78 -2.22
N LEU A 16 -13.71 -11.32 -2.85
CA LEU A 16 -12.41 -11.22 -2.18
C LEU A 16 -12.45 -10.18 -1.06
N ASN A 17 -11.76 -10.46 0.04
CA ASN A 17 -11.63 -9.55 1.18
C ASN A 17 -10.17 -9.43 1.64
N SER A 18 -9.87 -8.32 2.31
CA SER A 18 -8.60 -8.11 3.01
C SER A 18 -8.90 -7.50 4.39
N PRO A 19 -8.40 -8.10 5.49
CA PRO A 19 -8.49 -7.51 6.82
C PRO A 19 -7.88 -6.10 6.88
N SER A 20 -6.74 -5.90 6.22
CA SER A 20 -6.05 -4.61 6.13
C SER A 20 -6.89 -3.55 5.41
N LEU A 21 -7.63 -3.91 4.35
CA LEU A 21 -8.58 -2.98 3.71
C LEU A 21 -9.71 -2.55 4.65
N THR A 22 -10.18 -3.45 5.51
CA THR A 22 -11.17 -3.09 6.54
C THR A 22 -10.56 -2.10 7.54
N LEU A 23 -9.30 -2.35 7.94
CA LEU A 23 -8.58 -1.50 8.87
C LEU A 23 -8.38 -0.07 8.32
N THR A 24 -8.08 0.09 7.03
CA THR A 24 -8.00 1.43 6.40
C THR A 24 -9.28 2.23 6.58
N SER A 25 -10.45 1.57 6.50
CA SER A 25 -11.74 2.24 6.64
C SER A 25 -11.97 2.72 8.07
N SER A 26 -11.65 1.90 9.07
CA SER A 26 -11.71 2.32 10.48
C SER A 26 -10.71 3.43 10.81
N THR A 27 -9.50 3.38 10.24
CA THR A 27 -8.49 4.43 10.43
C THR A 27 -8.96 5.76 9.84
N LEU A 28 -9.54 5.75 8.63
CA LEU A 28 -10.14 6.96 8.02
C LEU A 28 -11.25 7.56 8.89
N THR A 29 -12.15 6.73 9.43
CA THR A 29 -13.20 7.20 10.34
C THR A 29 -12.61 7.83 11.59
N THR A 30 -11.60 7.20 12.20
CA THR A 30 -10.99 7.72 13.44
C THR A 30 -10.24 9.02 13.20
N LEU A 31 -9.47 9.11 12.10
CA LEU A 31 -8.80 10.35 11.68
C LEU A 31 -9.82 11.47 11.40
N GLY A 32 -10.93 11.15 10.73
CA GLY A 32 -12.01 12.12 10.49
C GLY A 32 -12.62 12.65 11.79
N ASN A 33 -12.87 11.77 12.76
CA ASN A 33 -13.36 12.16 14.08
C ASN A 33 -12.34 13.02 14.84
N ALA A 34 -11.05 12.66 14.79
CA ALA A 34 -9.99 13.47 15.39
C ALA A 34 -9.89 14.86 14.74
N ASN A 35 -10.00 14.92 13.40
CA ASN A 35 -10.01 16.19 12.68
C ASN A 35 -11.17 17.09 13.12
N SER A 36 -12.37 16.53 13.28
CA SER A 36 -13.53 17.28 13.80
C SER A 36 -13.42 17.62 15.29
N ALA A 37 -12.72 16.82 16.10
CA ALA A 37 -12.50 17.15 17.50
C ALA A 37 -11.64 18.41 17.66
N ILE A 38 -10.69 18.66 16.75
CA ILE A 38 -9.85 19.87 16.77
C ILE A 38 -10.69 21.15 16.68
N ASP A 39 -11.80 21.13 15.94
CA ASP A 39 -12.73 22.25 15.83
C ASP A 39 -13.38 22.63 17.18
N SER A 40 -13.29 21.77 18.20
CA SER A 40 -13.82 22.04 19.55
C SER A 40 -12.84 22.80 20.46
N LEU A 41 -11.59 22.99 20.04
CA LEU A 41 -10.60 23.71 20.85
C LEU A 41 -10.94 25.21 20.93
N PRO A 42 -11.03 25.78 22.14
CA PRO A 42 -11.24 27.22 22.29
C PRO A 42 -9.97 27.98 21.88
N ILE A 43 -10.04 28.67 20.74
CA ILE A 43 -8.94 29.51 20.26
C ILE A 43 -8.87 30.79 21.10
N ALA A 44 -7.71 31.07 21.67
CA ALA A 44 -7.50 32.29 22.43
C ALA A 44 -7.33 33.50 21.48
N ALA A 45 -8.02 34.60 21.81
CA ALA A 45 -7.76 35.89 21.21
C ALA A 45 -6.75 36.67 22.07
N PRO A 46 -5.68 37.25 21.49
CA PRO A 46 -4.75 38.07 22.25
C PRO A 46 -5.48 39.18 23.03
N PRO A 47 -5.12 39.45 24.30
CA PRO A 47 -3.91 39.03 25.00
C PRO A 47 -4.08 37.75 25.87
N ALA A 48 -5.18 37.01 25.76
CA ALA A 48 -5.38 35.80 26.55
C ALA A 48 -4.40 34.69 26.12
N GLU A 49 -3.81 33.99 27.09
CA GLU A 49 -3.04 32.77 26.82
C GLU A 49 -4.01 31.59 26.54
N GLY A 50 -3.72 30.78 25.54
CA GLY A 50 -4.54 29.63 25.18
C GLY A 50 -4.06 28.96 23.88
N VAL A 51 -4.86 28.02 23.38
CA VAL A 51 -4.59 27.36 22.10
C VAL A 51 -4.57 28.40 20.97
N THR A 52 -3.52 28.37 20.15
CA THR A 52 -3.36 29.30 19.04
C THR A 52 -4.00 28.75 17.76
N GLN A 53 -4.36 29.65 16.84
CA GLN A 53 -4.82 29.25 15.51
C GLN A 53 -3.73 28.46 14.77
N GLU A 54 -2.45 28.82 14.92
CA GLU A 54 -1.37 28.09 14.25
C GLU A 54 -1.29 26.62 14.69
N LEU A 55 -1.53 26.33 15.98
CA LEU A 55 -1.54 24.95 16.48
C LEU A 55 -2.73 24.15 15.91
N VAL A 56 -3.91 24.78 15.85
CA VAL A 56 -5.12 24.20 15.26
C VAL A 56 -4.88 23.87 13.79
N ASP A 57 -4.38 24.84 13.01
CA ASP A 57 -4.08 24.69 11.59
C ASP A 57 -3.02 23.60 11.34
N ALA A 58 -1.95 23.59 12.14
CA ALA A 58 -0.91 22.57 12.03
C ALA A 58 -1.44 21.16 12.33
N THR A 59 -2.36 21.05 13.29
CA THR A 59 -2.96 19.76 13.67
C THR A 59 -3.93 19.26 12.59
N HIS A 60 -4.78 20.14 12.05
CA HIS A 60 -5.58 19.82 10.87
C HIS A 60 -4.72 19.41 9.69
N ALA A 61 -3.63 20.12 9.42
CA ALA A 61 -2.75 19.79 8.31
C ALA A 61 -2.13 18.39 8.46
N ALA A 62 -1.68 18.03 9.67
CA ALA A 62 -1.14 16.70 9.95
C ALA A 62 -2.19 15.58 9.75
N ILE A 63 -3.39 15.75 10.33
CA ILE A 63 -4.47 14.75 10.20
C ILE A 63 -4.95 14.64 8.75
N ASN A 64 -5.09 15.76 8.04
CA ASN A 64 -5.48 15.77 6.62
C ASN A 64 -4.42 15.09 5.73
N GLY A 65 -3.13 15.25 6.03
CA GLY A 65 -2.05 14.50 5.37
C GLY A 65 -2.24 12.99 5.50
N SER A 66 -2.53 12.52 6.72
CA SER A 66 -2.80 11.11 6.98
C SER A 66 -4.09 10.62 6.33
N LEU A 67 -5.17 11.42 6.31
CA LEU A 67 -6.40 11.08 5.58
C LEU A 67 -6.14 10.85 4.10
N VAL A 68 -5.36 11.73 3.47
CA VAL A 68 -4.98 11.60 2.05
C VAL A 68 -4.13 10.35 1.84
N CYS A 69 -3.14 10.10 2.68
CA CYS A 69 -2.28 8.92 2.61
C CYS A 69 -3.11 7.63 2.71
N VAL A 70 -3.92 7.47 3.77
CA VAL A 70 -4.72 6.24 3.98
C VAL A 70 -5.77 6.06 2.87
N THR A 71 -6.36 7.14 2.35
CA THR A 71 -7.29 7.06 1.21
C THR A 71 -6.60 6.55 -0.05
N ALA A 72 -5.41 7.07 -0.36
CA ALA A 72 -4.61 6.61 -1.49
C ALA A 72 -4.18 5.15 -1.33
N SER A 73 -3.72 4.77 -0.13
CA SER A 73 -3.35 3.38 0.21
C SER A 73 -4.52 2.43 0.06
N LYS A 74 -5.70 2.79 0.57
CA LYS A 74 -6.94 2.01 0.39
C LYS A 74 -7.26 1.80 -1.09
N GLY A 75 -7.14 2.83 -1.92
CA GLY A 75 -7.36 2.73 -3.36
C GLY A 75 -6.36 1.79 -4.06
N GLN A 76 -5.08 1.87 -3.70
CA GLN A 76 -4.04 0.97 -4.23
C GLN A 76 -4.28 -0.47 -3.80
N MET A 77 -4.59 -0.70 -2.52
CA MET A 77 -4.91 -2.02 -1.99
C MET A 77 -6.18 -2.61 -2.64
N GLN A 78 -7.20 -1.79 -2.90
CA GLN A 78 -8.40 -2.27 -3.61
C GLN A 78 -8.04 -2.72 -5.03
N THR A 79 -7.26 -1.91 -5.74
CA THR A 79 -6.76 -2.27 -7.08
C THR A 79 -5.94 -3.56 -7.04
N HIS A 80 -5.12 -3.73 -6.00
CA HIS A 80 -4.33 -4.92 -5.79
C HIS A 80 -5.19 -6.16 -5.53
N LEU A 81 -6.22 -6.01 -4.69
CA LEU A 81 -7.18 -7.09 -4.40
C LEU A 81 -7.94 -7.51 -5.67
N ASP A 82 -8.36 -6.55 -6.49
CA ASP A 82 -9.02 -6.81 -7.78
C ASP A 82 -8.09 -7.56 -8.76
N GLN A 83 -6.78 -7.38 -8.61
CA GLN A 83 -5.74 -8.03 -9.43
C GLN A 83 -5.10 -9.27 -8.76
N LEU A 84 -5.62 -9.72 -7.62
CA LEU A 84 -4.97 -10.73 -6.77
C LEU A 84 -4.59 -12.00 -7.55
N PHE A 85 -5.46 -12.53 -8.41
CA PHE A 85 -5.12 -13.72 -9.19
C PHE A 85 -4.05 -13.48 -10.25
N ALA A 86 -4.02 -12.29 -10.85
CA ALA A 86 -2.94 -11.92 -11.76
C ALA A 86 -1.62 -11.88 -10.99
N THR A 87 -1.60 -11.29 -9.79
CA THR A 87 -0.46 -11.31 -8.87
C THR A 87 -0.02 -12.72 -8.49
N ILE A 88 -0.97 -13.58 -8.07
CA ILE A 88 -0.70 -14.99 -7.73
C ILE A 88 -0.08 -15.73 -8.92
N ASN A 89 -0.67 -15.62 -10.10
CA ASN A 89 -0.17 -16.27 -11.30
C ASN A 89 1.22 -15.74 -11.69
N CYS A 90 1.43 -14.43 -11.55
CA CYS A 90 2.68 -13.78 -11.87
C CYS A 90 3.81 -14.27 -10.95
N ALA A 91 3.64 -14.10 -9.63
CA ALA A 91 4.61 -14.53 -8.62
C ALA A 91 4.89 -16.04 -8.68
N SER A 92 3.86 -16.86 -8.83
CA SER A 92 4.03 -18.32 -8.97
C SER A 92 4.70 -18.72 -10.28
N GLY A 93 4.51 -17.95 -11.35
CA GLY A 93 5.20 -18.15 -12.62
C GLY A 93 6.69 -17.87 -12.49
N VAL A 94 7.06 -16.76 -11.84
CA VAL A 94 8.47 -16.40 -11.61
C VAL A 94 9.17 -17.35 -10.65
N ASN A 95 8.52 -17.75 -9.54
CA ASN A 95 9.08 -18.77 -8.64
C ASN A 95 9.51 -20.04 -9.40
N ARG A 96 8.71 -20.47 -10.39
CA ARG A 96 9.04 -21.63 -11.24
C ARG A 96 10.18 -21.37 -12.21
N ILE A 97 10.30 -20.15 -12.74
CA ILE A 97 11.37 -19.77 -13.67
C ILE A 97 12.71 -19.69 -12.94
N GLU A 98 12.70 -19.13 -11.74
CA GLU A 98 13.91 -18.84 -10.96
C GLU A 98 14.25 -19.94 -9.93
N ASP A 99 13.50 -21.04 -9.94
CA ASP A 99 13.64 -22.18 -8.99
C ASP A 99 13.62 -21.74 -7.51
N VAL A 100 12.84 -20.70 -7.20
CA VAL A 100 12.68 -20.19 -5.84
C VAL A 100 11.74 -21.11 -5.09
N GLN A 101 12.26 -21.75 -4.04
CA GLN A 101 11.48 -22.57 -3.13
C GLN A 101 10.58 -21.69 -2.26
N GLY A 102 9.29 -22.01 -2.19
CA GLY A 102 8.32 -21.34 -1.30
C GLY A 102 7.45 -20.29 -1.97
N CYS A 103 6.95 -19.35 -1.17
CA CYS A 103 5.97 -18.33 -1.58
C CYS A 103 6.49 -16.90 -1.46
N ASP A 104 7.82 -16.71 -1.43
CA ASP A 104 8.43 -15.42 -1.08
C ASP A 104 7.99 -14.27 -2.01
N TYR A 105 8.02 -14.47 -3.34
CA TYR A 105 7.53 -13.44 -4.26
C TYR A 105 6.04 -13.15 -4.10
N LEU A 106 5.24 -14.16 -3.76
CA LEU A 106 3.81 -13.97 -3.54
C LEU A 106 3.58 -13.17 -2.26
N MET A 107 4.17 -13.61 -1.14
CA MET A 107 4.01 -12.95 0.17
C MET A 107 4.50 -11.50 0.12
N ASN A 108 5.66 -11.25 -0.50
CA ASN A 108 6.19 -9.90 -0.64
C ASN A 108 5.40 -9.04 -1.63
N ALA A 109 4.75 -9.67 -2.61
CA ALA A 109 3.89 -8.96 -3.55
C ALA A 109 2.51 -8.69 -2.95
N THR A 110 2.04 -9.39 -1.91
CA THR A 110 0.69 -9.19 -1.37
C THR A 110 0.67 -8.74 0.10
N GLY A 111 1.81 -8.31 0.64
CA GLY A 111 1.97 -8.01 2.08
C GLY A 111 0.94 -7.01 2.62
N SER A 112 0.64 -5.95 1.88
CA SER A 112 -0.32 -4.90 2.22
C SER A 112 -1.73 -5.44 2.38
N LEU A 113 -2.10 -6.46 1.60
CA LEU A 113 -3.39 -7.13 1.72
C LEU A 113 -3.45 -8.10 2.91
N LEU A 114 -2.29 -8.57 3.37
CA LEU A 114 -2.12 -9.63 4.36
C LEU A 114 -1.69 -9.13 5.74
N GLY A 115 -1.48 -7.82 5.93
CA GLY A 115 -1.24 -7.23 7.23
C GLY A 115 0.07 -6.47 7.40
N ASP A 116 0.94 -6.39 6.38
CA ASP A 116 2.24 -5.70 6.51
C ASP A 116 2.09 -4.22 6.89
N ILE A 117 0.95 -3.60 6.58
CA ILE A 117 0.68 -2.20 6.91
C ILE A 117 -0.13 -2.01 8.20
N ASP A 118 -0.63 -3.08 8.81
CA ASP A 118 -1.63 -3.01 9.89
C ASP A 118 -1.10 -2.30 11.14
N GLU A 119 0.17 -2.52 11.48
CA GLU A 119 0.78 -1.85 12.65
C GLU A 119 0.80 -0.32 12.49
N PHE A 120 1.01 0.17 11.27
CA PHE A 120 1.06 1.61 10.99
C PHE A 120 -0.34 2.22 10.97
N LEU A 121 -1.33 1.51 10.41
CA LEU A 121 -2.73 1.90 10.47
C LEU A 121 -3.26 1.96 11.91
N ASN A 122 -2.91 0.96 12.73
CA ASN A 122 -3.23 0.93 14.15
C ASN A 122 -2.51 2.06 14.92
N GLY A 123 -1.26 2.35 14.54
CA GLY A 123 -0.50 3.49 15.05
C GLY A 123 -1.22 4.81 14.79
N MET A 124 -1.65 5.06 13.54
CA MET A 124 -2.44 6.25 13.19
C MET A 124 -3.75 6.32 13.97
N THR A 125 -4.50 5.22 14.08
CA THR A 125 -5.75 5.16 14.86
C THR A 125 -5.50 5.49 16.33
N THR A 126 -4.42 4.96 16.92
CA THR A 126 -4.05 5.23 18.31
C THR A 126 -3.68 6.69 18.52
N THR A 127 -2.87 7.27 17.62
CA THR A 127 -2.52 8.70 17.65
C THR A 127 -3.77 9.58 17.54
N ALA A 128 -4.67 9.26 16.62
CA ALA A 128 -5.93 10.00 16.44
C ALA A 128 -6.83 9.92 17.69
N GLN A 129 -6.91 8.74 18.34
CA GLN A 129 -7.64 8.60 19.59
C GLN A 129 -7.00 9.41 20.72
N GLN A 130 -5.68 9.39 20.84
CA GLN A 130 -4.95 10.19 21.83
C GLN A 130 -5.16 11.70 21.62
N GLN A 131 -5.28 12.17 20.39
CA GLN A 131 -5.64 13.56 20.09
C GLN A 131 -7.05 13.88 20.61
N MET A 132 -8.06 13.06 20.29
CA MET A 132 -9.42 13.25 20.78
C MET A 132 -9.50 13.26 22.30
N ASP A 133 -8.80 12.34 22.96
CA ASP A 133 -8.77 12.25 24.43
C ASP A 133 -8.09 13.48 25.04
N ALA A 134 -6.98 13.95 24.46
CA ALA A 134 -6.29 15.15 24.93
C ALA A 134 -7.16 16.41 24.80
N ILE A 135 -7.85 16.56 23.67
CA ILE A 135 -8.79 17.66 23.43
C ILE A 135 -9.92 17.63 24.47
N ALA A 136 -10.52 16.46 24.72
CA ALA A 136 -11.58 16.33 25.72
C ALA A 136 -11.10 16.75 27.12
N ARG A 137 -9.89 16.32 27.52
CA ARG A 137 -9.27 16.69 28.81
C ARG A 137 -8.98 18.18 28.91
N TYR A 138 -8.58 18.82 27.82
CA TYR A 138 -8.37 20.27 27.79
C TYR A 138 -9.68 21.03 27.91
N VAL A 139 -10.70 20.64 27.14
CA VAL A 139 -12.03 21.26 27.16
C VAL A 139 -12.71 21.11 28.53
N SER A 140 -12.49 20.00 29.23
CA SER A 140 -12.98 19.81 30.60
C SER A 140 -12.15 20.53 31.67
N GLY A 141 -11.04 21.17 31.30
CA GLY A 141 -10.12 21.86 32.22
C GLY A 141 -9.25 20.93 33.07
N GLU A 142 -9.11 19.65 32.67
CA GLU A 142 -8.23 18.69 33.36
C GLU A 142 -6.75 18.96 33.08
N ILE A 143 -6.43 19.42 31.86
CA ILE A 143 -5.08 19.80 31.46
C ILE A 143 -5.04 21.26 31.03
N ASP A 144 -3.88 21.89 31.18
CA ASP A 144 -3.66 23.29 30.81
C ASP A 144 -3.24 23.47 29.34
N THR A 145 -3.11 24.72 28.92
CA THR A 145 -2.71 25.11 27.56
C THR A 145 -1.32 24.59 27.18
N ALA A 146 -0.37 24.56 28.12
CA ALA A 146 0.98 24.08 27.86
C ALA A 146 0.98 22.58 27.58
N ALA A 147 0.21 21.81 28.37
CA ALA A 147 0.05 20.38 28.21
C ALA A 147 -0.60 20.02 26.87
N ILE A 148 -1.73 20.64 26.49
CA ILE A 148 -2.38 20.33 25.21
C ILE A 148 -1.50 20.72 24.02
N THR A 149 -0.78 21.85 24.11
CA THR A 149 0.13 22.30 23.05
C THR A 149 1.25 21.29 22.80
N GLN A 150 1.87 20.81 23.88
CA GLN A 150 2.92 19.80 23.79
C GLN A 150 2.39 18.48 23.22
N ILE A 151 1.25 18.00 23.76
CA ILE A 151 0.65 16.74 23.31
C ILE A 151 0.29 16.78 21.83
N LEU A 152 -0.41 17.82 21.36
CA LEU A 152 -0.79 17.92 19.95
C LEU A 152 0.44 18.05 19.05
N THR A 153 1.46 18.80 19.46
CA THR A 153 2.71 18.92 18.69
C THR A 153 3.42 17.58 18.53
N ASP A 154 3.53 16.81 19.62
CA ASP A 154 4.17 15.49 19.59
C ASP A 154 3.39 14.49 18.72
N LEU A 155 2.06 14.48 18.87
CA LEU A 155 1.18 13.59 18.10
C LEU A 155 1.18 13.94 16.60
N ASN A 156 1.22 15.23 16.25
CA ASN A 156 1.34 15.68 14.86
C ASN A 156 2.61 15.13 14.19
N GLY A 157 3.73 15.06 14.93
CA GLY A 157 4.99 14.51 14.43
C GLY A 157 4.95 12.99 14.16
N ALA A 158 4.07 12.25 14.84
CA ALA A 158 4.01 10.79 14.71
C ALA A 158 3.44 10.33 13.35
N TYR A 159 2.48 11.08 12.79
CA TYR A 159 1.79 10.72 11.54
C TYR A 159 2.74 10.50 10.37
N ALA A 160 3.71 11.39 10.17
CA ALA A 160 4.65 11.30 9.05
C ALA A 160 5.46 9.99 9.05
N GLY A 161 5.78 9.45 10.23
CA GLY A 161 6.47 8.17 10.37
C GLY A 161 5.61 7.01 9.85
N PHE A 162 4.33 6.98 10.21
CA PHE A 162 3.38 5.97 9.74
C PHE A 162 3.14 6.08 8.23
N GLU A 163 2.90 7.30 7.72
CA GLU A 163 2.69 7.56 6.30
C GLU A 163 3.88 7.08 5.45
N SER A 164 5.11 7.38 5.89
CA SER A 164 6.32 6.95 5.21
C SER A 164 6.42 5.42 5.10
N ARG A 165 6.07 4.69 6.16
CA ARG A 165 6.15 3.23 6.19
C ARG A 165 5.08 2.56 5.33
N ILE A 166 3.84 3.06 5.37
CA ILE A 166 2.76 2.58 4.50
C ILE A 166 3.15 2.77 3.02
N ASN A 167 3.61 3.95 2.66
CA ASN A 167 4.02 4.25 1.29
C ASN A 167 5.22 3.39 0.85
N ALA A 168 6.17 3.12 1.74
CA ALA A 168 7.32 2.27 1.44
C ALA A 168 6.91 0.82 1.11
N ILE A 169 5.95 0.26 1.85
CA ILE A 169 5.44 -1.11 1.59
C ILE A 169 4.73 -1.17 0.24
N LEU A 170 3.83 -0.22 -0.04
CA LEU A 170 3.10 -0.17 -1.31
C LEU A 170 4.04 0.05 -2.50
N ALA A 171 5.05 0.91 -2.35
CA ALA A 171 6.06 1.13 -3.39
C ALA A 171 6.94 -0.12 -3.63
N ARG A 172 7.29 -0.86 -2.57
CA ARG A 172 8.00 -2.14 -2.66
C ARG A 172 7.18 -3.15 -3.46
N GLU A 173 5.89 -3.28 -3.17
CA GLU A 173 4.99 -4.19 -3.89
C GLU A 173 4.86 -3.83 -5.36
N LEU A 174 4.63 -2.55 -5.68
CA LEU A 174 4.54 -2.08 -7.06
C LEU A 174 5.83 -2.37 -7.83
N THR A 175 6.98 -2.12 -7.21
CA THR A 175 8.30 -2.37 -7.80
C THR A 175 8.49 -3.87 -8.07
N LEU A 176 8.16 -4.70 -7.09
CA LEU A 176 8.24 -6.16 -7.22
C LEU A 176 7.32 -6.66 -8.34
N MET A 177 6.08 -6.19 -8.41
CA MET A 177 5.15 -6.57 -9.47
C MET A 177 5.63 -6.19 -10.87
N SER A 178 6.29 -5.05 -11.01
CA SER A 178 6.95 -4.66 -12.26
C SER A 178 8.09 -5.61 -12.63
N ASP A 179 8.93 -5.98 -11.66
CA ASP A 179 10.04 -6.92 -11.86
C ASP A 179 9.54 -8.31 -12.26
N LEU A 180 8.55 -8.86 -11.54
CA LEU A 180 7.96 -10.16 -11.84
C LEU A 180 7.35 -10.21 -13.24
N THR A 181 6.67 -9.14 -13.64
CA THR A 181 6.09 -9.02 -14.99
C THR A 181 7.18 -9.04 -16.07
N LYS A 182 8.27 -8.29 -15.86
CA LYS A 182 9.41 -8.28 -16.79
C LYS A 182 10.04 -9.66 -16.89
N LYS A 183 10.27 -10.34 -15.78
CA LYS A 183 10.84 -11.70 -15.75
C LYS A 183 9.99 -12.69 -16.54
N LEU A 184 8.66 -12.64 -16.41
CA LEU A 184 7.75 -13.49 -17.20
C LEU A 184 7.79 -13.17 -18.69
N GLN A 185 7.75 -11.88 -19.04
CA GLN A 185 7.83 -11.45 -20.44
C GLN A 185 9.16 -11.88 -21.08
N SER A 186 10.27 -11.68 -20.38
CA SER A 186 11.60 -12.10 -20.81
C SER A 186 11.69 -13.62 -20.96
N SER A 187 11.16 -14.40 -20.01
CA SER A 187 11.14 -15.87 -20.11
C SER A 187 10.32 -16.36 -21.30
N SER A 188 9.12 -15.80 -21.50
CA SER A 188 8.25 -16.13 -22.64
C SER A 188 8.90 -15.78 -23.98
N LEU A 189 9.52 -14.59 -24.06
CA LEU A 189 10.24 -14.14 -25.25
C LEU A 189 11.47 -15.02 -25.52
N ALA A 190 12.28 -15.32 -24.51
CA ALA A 190 13.43 -16.20 -24.64
C ALA A 190 13.01 -17.57 -25.19
N LYS A 191 11.97 -18.19 -24.63
CA LYS A 191 11.43 -19.46 -25.13
C LYS A 191 10.96 -19.37 -26.58
N SER A 192 10.24 -18.30 -26.93
CA SER A 192 9.73 -18.08 -28.28
C SER A 192 10.87 -17.88 -29.28
N VAL A 193 11.87 -17.07 -28.94
CA VAL A 193 13.05 -16.83 -29.77
C VAL A 193 13.86 -18.11 -29.95
N SER A 194 14.10 -18.90 -28.90
CA SER A 194 14.79 -20.19 -29.02
C SER A 194 14.05 -21.17 -29.93
N LEU A 195 12.71 -21.22 -29.84
CA LEU A 195 11.90 -22.06 -30.73
C LEU A 195 11.97 -21.58 -32.18
N LEU A 196 11.83 -20.27 -32.43
CA LEU A 196 11.91 -19.70 -33.76
C LEU A 196 13.31 -19.81 -34.37
N TRP A 197 14.37 -19.71 -33.56
CA TRP A 197 15.74 -19.90 -34.02
C TRP A 197 16.00 -21.31 -34.56
N SER A 198 15.26 -22.31 -34.05
CA SER A 198 15.34 -23.69 -34.53
C SER A 198 14.56 -23.96 -35.82
N ASP A 199 13.73 -23.02 -36.28
CA ASP A 199 13.01 -23.10 -37.54
C ASP A 199 13.82 -22.42 -38.66
N PRO A 200 14.20 -23.13 -39.75
CA PRO A 200 15.07 -22.57 -40.79
C PRO A 200 14.51 -21.33 -41.49
N CYS A 201 13.19 -21.24 -41.63
CA CYS A 201 12.55 -20.10 -42.29
C CYS A 201 12.55 -18.87 -41.39
N ALA A 202 12.27 -19.04 -40.09
CA ALA A 202 12.34 -17.95 -39.11
C ALA A 202 13.79 -17.55 -38.82
N GLN A 203 14.72 -18.51 -38.71
CA GLN A 203 16.13 -18.26 -38.48
C GLN A 203 16.73 -17.36 -39.58
N ALA A 204 16.40 -17.59 -40.85
CA ALA A 204 16.87 -16.73 -41.95
C ALA A 204 16.49 -15.25 -41.77
N VAL A 205 15.35 -14.96 -41.16
CA VAL A 205 14.93 -13.59 -40.83
C VAL A 205 15.59 -13.09 -39.54
N LEU A 206 15.64 -13.94 -38.53
CA LEU A 206 16.20 -13.61 -37.22
C LEU A 206 17.72 -13.38 -37.27
N ASP A 207 18.45 -14.06 -38.14
CA ASP A 207 19.91 -13.92 -38.27
C ASP A 207 20.31 -12.49 -38.69
N HIS A 208 19.45 -11.84 -39.48
CA HIS A 208 19.65 -10.46 -39.90
C HIS A 208 19.13 -9.41 -38.90
N THR A 209 18.25 -9.78 -37.97
CA THR A 209 17.51 -8.82 -37.13
C THR A 209 17.84 -8.90 -35.64
N LEU A 210 18.33 -10.04 -35.15
CA LEU A 210 18.81 -10.18 -33.77
C LEU A 210 20.20 -9.59 -33.59
N SER A 211 20.47 -9.07 -32.39
CA SER A 211 21.80 -8.58 -32.02
C SER A 211 22.83 -9.71 -31.99
N PRO A 212 24.14 -9.41 -32.21
CA PRO A 212 25.21 -10.41 -32.11
C PRO A 212 25.16 -11.21 -30.80
N ASP A 213 25.05 -10.54 -29.66
CA ASP A 213 25.02 -11.19 -28.34
C ASP A 213 23.92 -12.25 -28.21
N ILE A 214 22.71 -11.98 -28.71
CA ILE A 214 21.60 -12.93 -28.65
C ILE A 214 21.85 -14.12 -29.59
N LYS A 215 22.45 -13.88 -30.76
CA LYS A 215 22.80 -14.95 -31.69
C LYS A 215 23.91 -15.84 -31.14
N ASP A 216 24.92 -15.26 -30.49
CA ASP A 216 25.99 -16.02 -29.83
C ASP A 216 25.40 -16.94 -28.75
N ILE A 217 24.50 -16.40 -27.89
CA ILE A 217 23.77 -17.20 -26.90
C ILE A 217 22.96 -18.34 -27.55
N LEU A 218 22.22 -18.05 -28.62
CA LEU A 218 21.40 -19.05 -29.32
C LEU A 218 22.23 -20.15 -30.01
N ASN A 219 23.47 -19.83 -30.38
CA ASN A 219 24.42 -20.78 -30.96
C ASN A 219 25.26 -21.51 -29.90
N GLY A 220 25.09 -21.18 -28.61
CA GLY A 220 25.80 -21.80 -27.49
C GLY A 220 27.27 -21.37 -27.35
N VAL A 221 27.59 -20.14 -27.76
CA VAL A 221 28.93 -19.51 -27.68
C VAL A 221 29.05 -18.62 -26.45
#